data_AF-A0A9E4N0H7-F1
#
_entry.id   AF-A0A9E4N0H7-F1
#
_cell.length_a   1.000
_cell.length_b   1.000
_cell.length_c   1.000
_cell.angle_alpha   90.00
_cell.angle_beta   90.00
_cell.angle_gamma   90.00
#
_symmetry.space_group_name_H-M   'P 1'
#
loop_
_entity.id
_entity.type
_entity.pdbx_description
1 polymer ?
#
loop_
_entity_poly.entity_id
_entity_poly.type
_entity_poly.pdbx_seq_one_letter_code
_entity_poly.pdbx_strand_id
1 'polypeptide(L)'
;MPTPVEFMQRYRRLRIRSAVDDHASRTCRETTHSVTLRNYLMMDWDEGTEELRDYRTVSRGSRSDIWFNQNKNRIRNAAMGKGAPGDYELALEWAVRSNKLQTVNQHNLQTFCDDHLGIDCSGFVTNYLIACGKRNYTDNTVRNTGAASYFQANRAVNDPNTIQQGDLLVWMDGNSVRRSPGHVAVVDSYVNQSVTGGNMRVVEATGSRHARPKLLSSMYAVERIIDPGRGVPAMILEVRRHGTSGSRVAVMRV
;
A
#
# COMPACT_ATOMS: atom_id res chain seq x y z
N MET A 1 -6.96 -5.33 -16.85
CA MET A 1 -6.28 -4.68 -15.70
C MET A 1 -6.62 -5.48 -14.45
N PRO A 2 -5.71 -5.63 -13.46
CA PRO A 2 -6.05 -6.36 -12.24
C PRO A 2 -7.16 -5.63 -11.47
N THR A 3 -8.05 -6.37 -10.81
CA THR A 3 -8.94 -5.78 -9.81
C THR A 3 -8.13 -5.28 -8.59
N PRO A 4 -8.66 -4.36 -7.78
CA PRO A 4 -8.00 -3.94 -6.53
C PRO A 4 -7.64 -5.10 -5.62
N VAL A 5 -8.53 -6.10 -5.47
CA VAL A 5 -8.27 -7.29 -4.67
C VAL A 5 -7.16 -8.16 -5.29
N GLU A 6 -7.20 -8.42 -6.59
CA GLU A 6 -6.15 -9.18 -7.27
C GLU A 6 -4.77 -8.52 -7.14
N PHE A 7 -4.72 -7.19 -7.25
CA PHE A 7 -3.49 -6.44 -7.09
C PHE A 7 -2.96 -6.51 -5.66
N MET A 8 -3.84 -6.34 -4.65
CA MET A 8 -3.49 -6.52 -3.23
C MET A 8 -2.90 -7.91 -2.95
N GLN A 9 -3.44 -8.97 -3.57
CA GLN A 9 -2.92 -10.33 -3.38
C GLN A 9 -1.47 -10.49 -3.82
N ARG A 10 -0.97 -9.66 -4.74
CA ARG A 10 0.45 -9.69 -5.15
C ARG A 10 1.38 -9.31 -3.99
N TYR A 11 1.00 -8.35 -3.15
CA TYR A 11 1.74 -8.01 -1.93
C TYR A 11 1.65 -9.09 -0.84
N ARG A 12 0.61 -9.94 -0.89
CA ARG A 12 0.42 -11.03 0.07
C ARG A 12 1.13 -12.32 -0.31
N ARG A 13 1.67 -12.38 -1.54
CA ARG A 13 2.29 -13.57 -2.15
C ARG A 13 3.64 -13.20 -2.79
N LEU A 14 4.47 -12.44 -2.06
CA LEU A 14 5.81 -12.06 -2.52
C LEU A 14 6.68 -13.32 -2.63
N ARG A 15 7.44 -13.45 -3.71
CA ARG A 15 8.27 -14.63 -3.98
C ARG A 15 9.75 -14.28 -3.91
N ILE A 16 10.45 -14.83 -2.92
CA ILE A 16 11.86 -14.54 -2.67
C ILE A 16 12.65 -15.79 -3.04
N ARG A 17 13.53 -15.67 -4.03
CA ARG A 17 14.46 -16.74 -4.40
C ARG A 17 15.73 -16.62 -3.57
N SER A 18 16.18 -17.74 -3.04
CA SER A 18 17.43 -17.83 -2.27
C SER A 18 18.13 -19.14 -2.58
N ALA A 19 19.46 -19.12 -2.47
CA ALA A 19 20.27 -20.32 -2.46
C ALA A 19 20.43 -20.75 -1.00
N VAL A 20 20.07 -22.00 -0.68
CA VAL A 20 20.19 -22.57 0.66
C VAL A 20 21.13 -23.77 0.60
N ASP A 21 22.09 -23.81 1.50
CA ASP A 21 23.00 -24.94 1.62
C ASP A 21 22.26 -26.14 2.21
N ASP A 22 22.19 -27.22 1.45
CA ASP A 22 21.71 -28.51 1.92
C ASP A 22 22.91 -29.30 2.45
N HIS A 23 23.10 -29.27 3.76
CA HIS A 23 24.19 -29.98 4.44
C HIS A 23 24.13 -31.50 4.24
N ALA A 24 22.94 -32.07 4.03
CA ALA A 24 22.79 -33.52 3.83
C ALA A 24 23.29 -33.95 2.44
N SER A 25 23.03 -33.14 1.42
CA SER A 25 23.53 -33.41 0.06
C SER A 25 24.84 -32.70 -0.29
N ARG A 26 25.34 -31.82 0.59
CA ARG A 26 26.49 -30.92 0.34
C ARG A 26 26.34 -30.12 -0.96
N THR A 27 25.11 -29.75 -1.31
CA THR A 27 24.81 -28.93 -2.48
C THR A 27 24.08 -27.66 -2.09
N CYS A 28 24.23 -26.61 -2.90
CA CYS A 28 23.41 -25.44 -2.79
C CYS A 28 22.14 -25.66 -3.63
N ARG A 29 20.96 -25.45 -3.03
CA ARG A 29 19.67 -25.59 -3.72
C ARG A 29 18.95 -24.25 -3.78
N GLU A 30 18.43 -23.92 -4.95
CA GLU A 30 17.51 -22.80 -5.07
C GLU A 30 16.17 -23.15 -4.40
N THR A 31 15.73 -22.27 -3.51
CA THR A 31 14.42 -22.34 -2.86
C THR A 31 13.65 -21.05 -3.13
N THR A 32 12.33 -21.15 -3.22
CA THR A 32 11.45 -19.99 -3.25
C THR A 32 10.65 -19.91 -1.96
N HIS A 33 10.79 -18.81 -1.23
CA HIS A 33 10.00 -18.49 -0.04
C HIS A 33 8.82 -17.59 -0.41
N SER A 34 7.72 -17.71 0.34
CA SER A 34 6.51 -16.91 0.13
C SER A 34 6.29 -15.97 1.31
N VAL A 35 6.41 -14.66 1.12
CA VAL A 35 6.26 -13.66 2.19
C VAL A 35 4.99 -12.84 1.97
N THR A 36 4.30 -12.49 3.06
CA THR A 36 3.12 -11.63 3.04
C THR A 36 3.46 -10.28 3.65
N LEU A 37 3.25 -9.18 2.92
CA LEU A 37 3.34 -7.84 3.48
C LEU A 37 2.10 -7.54 4.33
N ARG A 38 2.28 -7.37 5.64
CA ARG A 38 1.17 -7.24 6.61
C ARG A 38 1.05 -5.87 7.24
N ASN A 39 2.13 -5.09 7.24
CA ASN A 39 2.24 -3.87 8.03
C ASN A 39 1.98 -2.60 7.23
N TYR A 40 1.51 -1.59 7.95
CA TYR A 40 1.38 -0.23 7.47
C TYR A 40 2.66 0.51 7.78
N LEU A 41 3.15 1.32 6.86
CA LEU A 41 4.32 2.17 7.09
C LEU A 41 3.96 3.61 6.75
N MET A 42 4.04 4.49 7.74
CA MET A 42 4.02 5.93 7.54
C MET A 42 5.43 6.44 7.81
N MET A 43 6.16 6.76 6.76
CA MET A 43 7.56 7.16 6.89
C MET A 43 7.69 8.47 7.69
N ASP A 44 8.54 8.44 8.71
CA ASP A 44 9.00 9.60 9.46
C ASP A 44 10.53 9.72 9.30
N TRP A 45 10.97 10.89 8.83
CA TRP A 45 12.39 11.16 8.52
C TRP A 45 13.16 11.76 9.70
N ASP A 46 12.49 12.04 10.82
CA ASP A 46 13.12 12.63 11.98
C ASP A 46 14.23 11.70 12.52
N GLU A 47 15.33 12.29 12.99
CA GLU A 47 16.45 11.50 13.48
C GLU A 47 16.07 10.70 14.74
N GLY A 48 16.42 9.42 14.75
CA GLY A 48 16.17 8.52 15.89
C GLY A 48 14.85 7.74 15.81
N THR A 49 13.99 8.01 14.83
CA THR A 49 12.75 7.24 14.62
C THR A 49 13.02 5.79 14.25
N GLU A 50 12.04 4.92 14.48
CA GLU A 50 12.09 3.51 14.06
C GLU A 50 12.06 3.41 12.54
N GLU A 51 11.22 4.21 11.89
CA GLU A 51 11.03 4.24 10.44
C GLU A 51 12.32 4.60 9.69
N LEU A 52 13.08 5.58 10.19
CA LEU A 52 14.38 5.92 9.60
C LEU A 52 15.42 4.81 9.83
N ARG A 53 15.38 4.14 10.98
CA ARG A 53 16.25 2.99 11.26
C ARG A 53 15.92 1.84 10.33
N ASP A 54 14.65 1.49 10.16
CA ASP A 54 14.20 0.44 9.24
C ASP A 54 14.53 0.76 7.80
N TYR A 55 14.31 2.01 7.37
CA TYR A 55 14.73 2.47 6.05
C TYR A 55 16.21 2.23 5.81
N ARG A 56 17.08 2.58 6.78
CA ARG A 56 18.53 2.34 6.70
C ARG A 56 18.83 0.84 6.72
N THR A 57 18.17 0.07 7.59
CA THR A 57 18.31 -1.39 7.69
C THR A 57 17.99 -2.07 6.38
N VAL A 58 16.93 -1.68 5.68
CA VAL A 58 16.57 -2.26 4.38
C VAL A 58 17.49 -1.76 3.27
N SER A 59 17.68 -0.43 3.17
CA SER A 59 18.26 0.20 1.98
C SER A 59 19.79 0.40 2.00
N ARG A 60 20.47 0.09 3.10
CA ARG A 60 21.95 0.15 3.15
C ARG A 60 22.58 -0.97 2.34
N GLY A 61 23.60 -0.63 1.56
CA GLY A 61 24.42 -1.55 0.78
C GLY A 61 25.74 -0.91 0.34
N SER A 62 26.63 -1.72 -0.25
CA SER A 62 27.95 -1.28 -0.69
C SER A 62 27.90 -0.56 -2.04
N ARG A 63 28.75 0.47 -2.21
CA ARG A 63 28.95 1.12 -3.52
C ARG A 63 29.62 0.20 -4.54
N SER A 64 30.31 -0.85 -4.10
CA SER A 64 30.96 -1.83 -4.99
C SER A 64 30.05 -2.99 -5.40
N ASP A 65 28.87 -3.15 -4.78
CA ASP A 65 27.95 -4.23 -5.10
C ASP A 65 27.12 -3.88 -6.34
N ILE A 66 27.38 -4.56 -7.45
CA ILE A 66 26.75 -4.30 -8.74
C ILE A 66 25.24 -4.57 -8.68
N TRP A 67 24.83 -5.69 -8.06
CA TRP A 67 23.43 -6.08 -7.97
C TRP A 67 22.64 -5.08 -7.15
N PHE A 68 23.19 -4.66 -5.99
CA PHE A 68 22.56 -3.64 -5.17
C PHE A 68 22.45 -2.33 -5.92
N ASN A 69 23.51 -1.88 -6.59
CA ASN A 69 23.49 -0.62 -7.33
C ASN A 69 22.45 -0.57 -8.46
N GLN A 70 22.21 -1.69 -9.13
CA GLN A 70 21.18 -1.83 -10.16
C GLN A 70 19.76 -1.76 -9.58
N ASN A 71 19.56 -2.22 -8.33
CA ASN A 71 18.25 -2.35 -7.71
C ASN A 71 17.95 -1.33 -6.59
N LYS A 72 18.94 -0.52 -6.18
CA LYS A 72 18.89 0.34 -4.97
C LYS A 72 17.68 1.25 -4.89
N ASN A 73 17.24 1.80 -6.02
CA ASN A 73 16.10 2.72 -6.05
C ASN A 73 14.78 1.99 -5.78
N ARG A 74 14.64 0.77 -6.30
CA ARG A 74 13.47 -0.09 -6.05
C ARG A 74 13.46 -0.56 -4.59
N ILE A 75 14.62 -0.98 -4.07
CA ILE A 75 14.79 -1.33 -2.65
C ILE A 75 14.41 -0.14 -1.75
N ARG A 76 14.85 1.08 -2.09
CA ARG A 76 14.45 2.30 -1.38
C ARG A 76 12.96 2.57 -1.46
N ASN A 77 12.33 2.36 -2.62
CA ASN A 77 10.88 2.53 -2.77
C ASN A 77 10.12 1.59 -1.81
N ALA A 78 10.52 0.32 -1.73
CA ALA A 78 9.95 -0.63 -0.77
C ALA A 78 10.19 -0.19 0.69
N ALA A 79 11.41 0.22 1.03
CA ALA A 79 11.77 0.72 2.35
C ALA A 79 11.00 2.00 2.76
N MET A 80 10.50 2.77 1.80
CA MET A 80 9.66 3.96 2.02
C MET A 80 8.16 3.65 2.08
N GLY A 81 7.76 2.38 1.94
CA GLY A 81 6.35 2.01 1.84
C GLY A 81 5.70 2.38 0.51
N LYS A 82 6.51 2.68 -0.51
CA LYS A 82 6.10 3.16 -1.84
C LYS A 82 6.37 2.14 -2.96
N GLY A 83 6.84 0.94 -2.63
CA GLY A 83 7.24 -0.07 -3.60
C GLY A 83 6.07 -0.74 -4.32
N ALA A 84 6.29 -1.15 -5.58
CA ALA A 84 5.50 -2.20 -6.22
C ALA A 84 5.80 -3.57 -5.57
N PRO A 85 4.96 -4.61 -5.75
CA PRO A 85 5.24 -5.94 -5.17
C PRO A 85 6.66 -6.45 -5.45
N GLY A 86 7.13 -6.33 -6.70
CA GLY A 86 8.49 -6.73 -7.07
C GLY A 86 9.61 -5.89 -6.45
N ASP A 87 9.32 -4.69 -5.94
CA ASP A 87 10.29 -3.88 -5.19
C ASP A 87 10.53 -4.46 -3.79
N TYR A 88 9.46 -4.98 -3.15
CA TYR A 88 9.56 -5.69 -1.87
C TYR A 88 10.28 -7.04 -2.04
N GLU A 89 10.04 -7.75 -3.15
CA GLU A 89 10.79 -8.97 -3.47
C GLU A 89 12.29 -8.69 -3.57
N LEU A 90 12.69 -7.60 -4.26
CA LEU A 90 14.09 -7.17 -4.33
C LEU A 90 14.64 -6.74 -2.97
N ALA A 91 13.85 -6.06 -2.13
CA ALA A 91 14.29 -5.67 -0.80
C ALA A 91 14.57 -6.89 0.10
N LEU A 92 13.73 -7.93 0.00
CA LEU A 92 13.90 -9.17 0.74
C LEU A 92 15.03 -10.05 0.16
N GLU A 93 15.17 -10.10 -1.16
CA GLU A 93 16.34 -10.72 -1.81
C GLU A 93 17.63 -10.02 -1.39
N TRP A 94 17.61 -8.69 -1.25
CA TRP A 94 18.75 -7.95 -0.74
C TRP A 94 19.09 -8.33 0.71
N ALA A 95 18.09 -8.49 1.57
CA ALA A 95 18.31 -8.94 2.95
C ALA A 95 19.00 -10.31 3.03
N VAL A 96 18.66 -11.22 2.13
CA VAL A 96 19.35 -12.51 1.95
C VAL A 96 20.78 -12.30 1.48
N ARG A 97 20.98 -11.60 0.36
CA ARG A 97 22.30 -11.42 -0.28
C ARG A 97 23.32 -10.71 0.61
N SER A 98 22.86 -9.83 1.47
CA SER A 98 23.71 -9.02 2.35
C SER A 98 23.79 -9.54 3.79
N ASN A 99 23.38 -10.80 4.02
CA ASN A 99 23.46 -11.47 5.32
C ASN A 99 22.77 -10.70 6.46
N LYS A 100 21.64 -10.03 6.16
CA LYS A 100 20.81 -9.37 7.19
C LYS A 100 19.98 -10.36 8.00
N LEU A 101 19.95 -11.61 7.55
CA LEU A 101 19.29 -12.74 8.20
C LEU A 101 20.35 -13.67 8.76
N GLN A 102 20.22 -14.10 10.02
CA GLN A 102 21.12 -15.11 10.60
C GLN A 102 21.02 -16.46 9.88
N THR A 103 19.83 -16.81 9.39
CA THR A 103 19.57 -18.02 8.61
C THR A 103 18.45 -17.74 7.63
N VAL A 104 18.60 -18.18 6.39
CA VAL A 104 17.61 -17.98 5.33
C VAL A 104 16.56 -19.09 5.41
N ASN A 105 15.40 -18.76 5.97
CA ASN A 105 14.25 -19.64 6.00
C ASN A 105 12.95 -18.83 5.96
N GLN A 106 11.82 -19.53 5.79
CA GLN A 106 10.50 -18.91 5.66
C GLN A 106 10.11 -18.04 6.87
N HIS A 107 10.46 -18.48 8.09
CA HIS A 107 10.15 -17.76 9.31
C HIS A 107 10.93 -16.45 9.39
N ASN A 108 12.26 -16.52 9.28
CA ASN A 108 13.14 -15.36 9.39
C ASN A 108 12.90 -14.31 8.30
N LEU A 109 12.56 -14.74 7.07
CA LEU A 109 12.17 -13.84 5.99
C LEU A 109 10.85 -13.11 6.30
N GLN A 110 9.86 -13.81 6.85
CA GLN A 110 8.61 -13.17 7.26
C GLN A 110 8.83 -12.23 8.44
N THR A 111 9.65 -12.62 9.43
CA THR A 111 10.01 -11.77 10.57
C THR A 111 10.70 -10.50 10.10
N PHE A 112 11.71 -10.59 9.23
CA PHE A 112 12.37 -9.41 8.67
C PHE A 112 11.41 -8.50 7.90
N CYS A 113 10.46 -9.10 7.15
CA CYS A 113 9.43 -8.32 6.47
C CYS A 113 8.48 -7.63 7.46
N ASP A 114 8.06 -8.32 8.52
CA ASP A 114 7.16 -7.77 9.52
C ASP A 114 7.89 -6.67 10.34
N ASP A 115 9.17 -6.83 10.64
CA ASP A 115 9.95 -5.87 11.45
C ASP A 115 10.32 -4.60 10.69
N HIS A 116 10.60 -4.68 9.38
CA HIS A 116 11.21 -3.55 8.65
C HIS A 116 10.46 -3.07 7.41
N LEU A 117 9.39 -3.75 7.00
CA LEU A 117 8.66 -3.42 5.78
C LEU A 117 7.17 -3.24 6.06
N GLY A 118 6.63 -2.16 5.51
CA GLY A 118 5.20 -1.94 5.42
C GLY A 118 4.87 -1.20 4.13
N ILE A 119 3.58 -0.94 3.93
CA ILE A 119 3.09 -0.17 2.79
C ILE A 119 2.28 1.04 3.26
N ASP A 120 2.54 2.18 2.64
CA ASP A 120 1.78 3.41 2.85
C ASP A 120 0.48 3.37 2.00
N CYS A 121 -0.56 4.08 2.46
CA CYS A 121 -1.84 4.20 1.76
C CYS A 121 -1.67 4.66 0.31
N SER A 122 -0.91 5.74 0.10
CA SER A 122 -0.66 6.29 -1.22
C SER A 122 0.39 5.48 -1.99
N GLY A 123 1.27 4.75 -1.30
CA GLY A 123 2.14 3.75 -1.91
C GLY A 123 1.35 2.64 -2.60
N PHE A 124 0.36 2.07 -1.90
CA PHE A 124 -0.54 1.06 -2.47
C PHE A 124 -1.33 1.61 -3.66
N VAL A 125 -2.02 2.74 -3.49
CA VAL A 125 -2.87 3.32 -4.55
C VAL A 125 -2.03 3.68 -5.78
N THR A 126 -0.86 4.31 -5.61
CA THR A 126 -0.01 4.70 -6.75
C THR A 126 0.42 3.48 -7.56
N ASN A 127 0.86 2.41 -6.89
CA ASN A 127 1.29 1.19 -7.58
C ASN A 127 0.12 0.42 -8.21
N TYR A 128 -1.08 0.48 -7.63
CA TYR A 128 -2.29 -0.05 -8.27
C TYR A 128 -2.57 0.68 -9.59
N LEU A 129 -2.55 2.01 -9.58
CA LEU A 129 -2.78 2.81 -10.80
C LEU A 129 -1.72 2.54 -11.88
N ILE A 130 -0.46 2.35 -11.47
CA ILE A 130 0.62 1.94 -12.38
C ILE A 130 0.32 0.55 -12.98
N ALA A 131 -0.09 -0.42 -12.17
CA ALA A 131 -0.42 -1.77 -12.65
C ALA A 131 -1.65 -1.81 -13.58
N CYS A 132 -2.54 -0.82 -13.47
CA CYS A 132 -3.64 -0.60 -14.39
C CYS A 132 -3.26 0.22 -15.64
N GLY A 133 -2.01 0.69 -15.76
CA GLY A 133 -1.60 1.55 -16.88
C GLY A 133 -2.14 2.99 -16.81
N LYS A 134 -2.66 3.42 -15.66
CA LYS A 134 -3.19 4.79 -15.44
C LYS A 134 -2.12 5.79 -14.99
N ARG A 135 -0.93 5.29 -14.63
CA ARG A 135 0.25 6.08 -14.25
C ARG A 135 1.52 5.39 -14.71
N ASN A 136 2.56 6.19 -14.98
CA ASN A 136 3.88 5.67 -15.30
C ASN A 136 4.68 5.38 -14.02
N TYR A 137 5.43 4.28 -14.00
CA TYR A 137 6.35 3.99 -12.90
C TYR A 137 7.59 4.87 -13.05
N THR A 138 7.79 5.80 -12.11
CA THR A 138 9.05 6.51 -11.91
C THR A 138 9.28 6.71 -10.42
N ASP A 139 10.54 6.85 -10.01
CA ASP A 139 10.90 7.18 -8.63
C ASP A 139 10.17 8.44 -8.13
N ASN A 140 10.04 9.46 -8.97
CA ASN A 140 9.31 10.69 -8.64
C ASN A 140 7.82 10.41 -8.40
N THR A 141 7.18 9.63 -9.27
CA THR A 141 5.76 9.29 -9.16
C THR A 141 5.47 8.54 -7.86
N VAL A 142 6.26 7.52 -7.52
CA VAL A 142 5.97 6.69 -6.34
C VAL A 142 6.37 7.38 -5.03
N ARG A 143 7.45 8.17 -5.01
CA ARG A 143 7.95 8.82 -3.78
C ARG A 143 7.20 10.12 -3.43
N ASN A 144 6.81 10.91 -4.43
CA ASN A 144 6.27 12.25 -4.22
C ASN A 144 4.75 12.34 -4.37
N THR A 145 4.05 11.20 -4.41
CA THR A 145 2.59 11.16 -4.37
C THR A 145 2.11 10.89 -2.94
N GLY A 146 1.34 11.84 -2.39
CA GLY A 146 0.63 11.69 -1.11
C GLY A 146 -0.88 11.56 -1.29
N ALA A 147 -1.59 11.12 -0.25
CA ALA A 147 -3.03 10.89 -0.29
C ALA A 147 -3.85 12.09 -0.80
N ALA A 148 -3.58 13.29 -0.26
CA ALA A 148 -4.31 14.51 -0.63
C ALA A 148 -4.12 14.92 -2.11
N SER A 149 -3.03 14.50 -2.76
CA SER A 149 -2.77 14.83 -4.18
C SER A 149 -3.76 14.17 -5.15
N TYR A 150 -4.50 13.16 -4.68
CA TYR A 150 -5.53 12.49 -5.46
C TYR A 150 -6.86 13.26 -5.51
N PHE A 151 -7.06 14.25 -4.65
CA PHE A 151 -8.24 15.08 -4.68
C PHE A 151 -8.15 16.11 -5.82
N GLN A 152 -9.05 16.01 -6.80
CA GLN A 152 -9.23 17.00 -7.86
C GLN A 152 -10.73 17.19 -8.10
N ALA A 153 -11.28 18.37 -7.81
CA ALA A 153 -12.71 18.61 -7.88
C ALA A 153 -13.31 18.32 -9.28
N ASN A 154 -12.56 18.59 -10.35
CA ASN A 154 -12.97 18.30 -11.73
C ASN A 154 -12.96 16.80 -12.08
N ARG A 155 -12.41 15.94 -11.23
CA ARG A 155 -12.44 14.47 -11.34
C ARG A 155 -13.35 13.81 -10.32
N ALA A 156 -14.09 14.60 -9.53
CA ALA A 156 -15.01 14.09 -8.54
C ALA A 156 -16.15 13.31 -9.20
N VAL A 157 -16.44 12.13 -8.67
CA VAL A 157 -17.63 11.36 -9.00
C VAL A 157 -18.76 11.92 -8.14
N ASN A 158 -19.69 12.65 -8.74
CA ASN A 158 -20.76 13.38 -8.05
C ASN A 158 -22.14 12.71 -8.14
N ASP A 159 -22.24 11.55 -8.79
CA ASP A 159 -23.44 10.72 -8.80
C ASP A 159 -23.08 9.35 -8.19
N PRO A 160 -23.69 8.94 -7.07
CA PRO A 160 -23.39 7.65 -6.44
C PRO A 160 -23.63 6.46 -7.36
N ASN A 161 -24.56 6.54 -8.31
CA ASN A 161 -24.83 5.46 -9.26
C ASN A 161 -23.70 5.24 -10.27
N THR A 162 -22.75 6.18 -10.36
CA THR A 162 -21.62 6.12 -11.29
C THR A 162 -20.30 5.72 -10.61
N ILE A 163 -20.31 5.46 -9.29
CA ILE A 163 -19.16 4.93 -8.56
C ILE A 163 -18.85 3.52 -9.09
N GLN A 164 -17.60 3.28 -9.45
CA GLN A 164 -17.18 2.03 -10.08
C GLN A 164 -15.86 1.49 -9.52
N GLN A 165 -15.53 0.25 -9.87
CA GLN A 165 -14.26 -0.36 -9.51
C GLN A 165 -13.08 0.49 -10.01
N GLY A 166 -12.10 0.70 -9.15
CA GLY A 166 -10.91 1.50 -9.42
C GLY A 166 -11.05 2.99 -9.18
N ASP A 167 -12.25 3.49 -8.81
CA ASP A 167 -12.39 4.83 -8.24
C ASP A 167 -11.65 4.92 -6.91
N LEU A 168 -11.20 6.12 -6.56
CA LEU A 168 -10.45 6.35 -5.32
C LEU A 168 -11.33 6.98 -4.26
N LEU A 169 -11.16 6.56 -3.02
CA LEU A 169 -11.69 7.26 -1.85
C LEU A 169 -10.59 8.14 -1.28
N VAL A 170 -10.79 9.45 -1.25
CA VAL A 170 -9.86 10.41 -0.65
C VAL A 170 -10.48 10.98 0.62
N TRP A 171 -9.77 10.91 1.74
CA TRP A 171 -10.30 11.35 3.03
C TRP A 171 -10.46 12.86 3.12
N MET A 172 -11.59 13.27 3.69
CA MET A 172 -11.98 14.66 3.90
C MET A 172 -12.01 14.99 5.39
N ASP A 173 -11.73 16.24 5.72
CA ASP A 173 -11.98 16.87 7.02
C ASP A 173 -12.97 18.01 6.82
N GLY A 174 -14.18 17.86 7.36
CA GLY A 174 -15.30 18.70 6.98
C GLY A 174 -15.59 18.59 5.47
N ASN A 175 -15.43 19.72 4.76
CA ASN A 175 -15.58 19.82 3.30
C ASN A 175 -14.22 19.98 2.58
N SER A 176 -13.11 19.89 3.30
CA SER A 176 -11.76 20.07 2.78
C SER A 176 -11.02 18.74 2.71
N VAL A 177 -10.07 18.60 1.79
CA VAL A 177 -9.21 17.41 1.73
C VAL A 177 -8.36 17.31 3.00
N ARG A 178 -8.34 16.14 3.64
CA ARG A 178 -7.51 15.89 4.83
C ARG A 178 -6.05 15.70 4.40
N ARG A 179 -5.14 16.52 4.94
CA ARG A 179 -3.71 16.52 4.55
C ARG A 179 -2.77 15.86 5.56
N SER A 180 -3.06 15.95 6.87
CA SER A 180 -2.13 15.53 7.92
C SER A 180 -2.81 14.81 9.10
N PRO A 181 -2.69 13.47 9.20
CA PRO A 181 -2.37 12.56 8.09
C PRO A 181 -3.57 12.48 7.13
N GLY A 182 -3.31 12.57 5.83
CA GLY A 182 -4.30 12.22 4.79
C GLY A 182 -4.45 10.71 4.66
N HIS A 183 -5.47 10.25 3.91
CA HIS A 183 -5.64 8.84 3.58
C HIS A 183 -6.31 8.66 2.21
N VAL A 184 -5.98 7.57 1.53
CA VAL A 184 -6.53 7.21 0.22
C VAL A 184 -6.70 5.69 0.09
N ALA A 185 -7.77 5.27 -0.56
CA ALA A 185 -8.09 3.87 -0.81
C ALA A 185 -8.72 3.65 -2.19
N VAL A 186 -8.87 2.39 -2.61
CA VAL A 186 -9.44 2.01 -3.90
C VAL A 186 -10.78 1.31 -3.71
N VAL A 187 -11.80 1.72 -4.46
CA VAL A 187 -13.09 1.03 -4.54
C VAL A 187 -12.93 -0.25 -5.36
N ASP A 188 -13.29 -1.39 -4.77
CA ASP A 188 -13.36 -2.67 -5.47
C ASP A 188 -14.75 -2.93 -6.05
N SER A 189 -15.79 -2.61 -5.28
CA SER A 189 -17.19 -2.67 -5.71
C SER A 189 -18.06 -1.73 -4.89
N TYR A 190 -19.16 -1.26 -5.47
CA TYR A 190 -20.15 -0.46 -4.78
C TYR A 190 -21.55 -0.80 -5.29
N VAL A 191 -22.53 -0.80 -4.39
CA VAL A 191 -23.95 -0.89 -4.73
C VAL A 191 -24.66 0.27 -4.03
N ASN A 192 -25.40 1.08 -4.79
CA ASN A 192 -26.14 2.22 -4.25
C ASN A 192 -27.45 1.79 -3.57
N GLN A 193 -27.33 0.89 -2.60
CA GLN A 193 -28.42 0.37 -1.79
C GLN A 193 -27.87 0.10 -0.39
N SER A 194 -28.71 0.20 0.64
CA SER A 194 -28.31 -0.20 1.99
C SER A 194 -28.24 -1.72 2.07
N VAL A 195 -27.10 -2.25 2.54
CA VAL A 195 -26.85 -3.69 2.64
C VAL A 195 -26.27 -4.00 4.02
N THR A 196 -26.82 -5.02 4.68
CA THR A 196 -26.30 -5.53 5.95
C THR A 196 -24.83 -5.92 5.78
N GLY A 197 -23.96 -5.36 6.63
CA GLY A 197 -22.51 -5.58 6.54
C GLY A 197 -21.75 -4.57 5.67
N GLY A 198 -22.44 -3.69 4.95
CA GLY A 198 -21.85 -2.64 4.12
C GLY A 198 -22.16 -2.80 2.63
N ASN A 199 -22.11 -1.70 1.90
CA ASN A 199 -22.48 -1.60 0.49
C ASN A 199 -21.32 -1.15 -0.42
N MET A 200 -20.13 -0.93 0.14
CA MET A 200 -18.91 -0.59 -0.59
C MET A 200 -17.76 -1.49 -0.15
N ARG A 201 -17.16 -2.23 -1.08
CA ARG A 201 -15.93 -2.96 -0.82
C ARG A 201 -14.75 -2.07 -1.18
N VAL A 202 -13.83 -1.91 -0.23
CA VAL A 202 -12.68 -1.02 -0.33
C VAL A 202 -11.40 -1.79 -0.04
N VAL A 203 -10.39 -1.58 -0.87
CA VAL A 203 -9.03 -2.11 -0.68
C VAL A 203 -8.09 -0.98 -0.29
N GLU A 204 -7.39 -1.14 0.82
CA GLU A 204 -6.52 -0.12 1.39
C GLU A 204 -5.32 -0.70 2.12
N ALA A 205 -4.23 0.08 2.17
CA ALA A 205 -3.22 -0.01 3.21
C ALA A 205 -3.55 1.04 4.28
N THR A 206 -3.76 0.65 5.54
CA THR A 206 -4.36 1.53 6.55
C THR A 206 -3.59 1.55 7.86
N GLY A 207 -3.42 2.74 8.44
CA GLY A 207 -2.91 2.92 9.80
C GLY A 207 -3.95 2.68 10.91
N SER A 208 -5.18 2.28 10.56
CA SER A 208 -6.23 2.00 11.53
C SER A 208 -5.80 0.96 12.57
N ARG A 209 -5.94 1.27 13.86
CA ARG A 209 -5.61 0.33 14.96
C ARG A 209 -6.40 -0.97 14.88
N HIS A 210 -7.63 -0.91 14.38
CA HIS A 210 -8.56 -2.05 14.31
C HIS A 210 -8.37 -2.94 13.08
N ALA A 211 -7.53 -2.55 12.11
CA ALA A 211 -7.27 -3.37 10.93
C ALA A 211 -6.10 -4.34 11.18
N ARG A 212 -6.33 -5.63 10.93
CA ARG A 212 -5.30 -6.69 10.88
C ARG A 212 -5.67 -7.72 9.79
N PRO A 213 -4.85 -7.93 8.74
CA PRO A 213 -3.61 -7.20 8.40
C PRO A 213 -3.88 -5.74 8.01
N LYS A 214 -2.82 -4.93 7.87
CA LYS A 214 -2.93 -3.51 7.53
C LYS A 214 -3.16 -3.23 6.05
N LEU A 215 -2.78 -4.17 5.18
CA LEU A 215 -3.18 -4.17 3.78
C LEU A 215 -4.35 -5.14 3.62
N LEU A 216 -5.55 -4.62 3.38
CA LEU A 216 -6.78 -5.41 3.43
C LEU A 216 -7.86 -4.96 2.44
N SER A 217 -8.81 -5.87 2.20
CA SER A 217 -10.12 -5.57 1.64
C SER A 217 -11.12 -5.56 2.78
N SER A 218 -11.98 -4.55 2.85
CA SER A 218 -13.00 -4.41 3.89
C SER A 218 -14.31 -3.87 3.34
N MET A 219 -15.41 -4.23 4.00
CA MET A 219 -16.72 -3.69 3.68
C MET A 219 -16.95 -2.41 4.48
N TYR A 220 -17.30 -1.35 3.77
CA TYR A 220 -17.74 -0.08 4.31
C TYR A 220 -19.25 0.05 4.14
N ALA A 221 -19.90 0.74 5.06
CA ALA A 221 -21.29 1.16 4.91
C ALA A 221 -21.30 2.66 4.61
N VAL A 222 -21.88 3.06 3.48
CA VAL A 222 -22.22 4.46 3.21
C VAL A 222 -23.44 4.81 4.06
N GLU A 223 -23.25 5.65 5.07
CA GLU A 223 -24.27 6.05 6.05
C GLU A 223 -25.03 7.30 5.60
N ARG A 224 -24.35 8.21 4.90
CA ARG A 224 -24.95 9.43 4.34
C ARG A 224 -24.19 9.88 3.09
N ILE A 225 -24.93 10.45 2.15
CA ILE A 225 -24.40 11.12 0.95
C ILE A 225 -24.66 12.62 1.10
N ILE A 226 -23.62 13.42 0.90
CA ILE A 226 -23.68 14.88 0.92
C ILE A 226 -23.38 15.36 -0.49
N ASP A 227 -24.37 15.96 -1.15
CA ASP A 227 -24.26 16.43 -2.51
C ASP A 227 -23.29 17.63 -2.64
N PRO A 228 -22.62 17.79 -3.79
CA PRO A 228 -21.81 18.98 -4.06
C PRO A 228 -22.70 20.23 -4.10
N GLY A 229 -22.15 21.37 -3.70
CA GLY A 229 -22.92 22.62 -3.60
C GLY A 229 -22.09 23.79 -3.08
N ARG A 230 -22.76 24.85 -2.61
CA ARG A 230 -22.06 26.01 -2.03
C ARG A 230 -21.19 25.57 -0.84
N GLY A 231 -19.87 25.60 -1.03
CA GLY A 231 -18.90 25.20 0.00
C GLY A 231 -18.65 23.70 0.13
N VAL A 232 -19.21 22.87 -0.76
CA VAL A 232 -18.94 21.42 -0.84
C VAL A 232 -18.35 21.11 -2.24
N PRO A 233 -17.03 20.92 -2.38
CA PRO A 233 -16.35 20.90 -3.68
C PRO A 233 -16.59 19.63 -4.50
N ALA A 234 -17.13 18.58 -3.90
CA ALA A 234 -17.40 17.27 -4.48
C ALA A 234 -18.44 16.55 -3.62
N MET A 235 -19.14 15.55 -4.15
CA MET A 235 -19.94 14.63 -3.33
C MET A 235 -19.08 14.02 -2.22
N ILE A 236 -19.57 14.06 -0.99
CA ILE A 236 -18.93 13.47 0.17
C ILE A 236 -19.78 12.31 0.66
N LEU A 237 -19.16 11.14 0.80
CA LEU A 237 -19.73 10.00 1.48
C LEU A 237 -19.28 10.01 2.93
N GLU A 238 -20.25 9.96 3.84
CA GLU A 238 -19.98 9.56 5.21
C GLU A 238 -20.09 8.05 5.31
N VAL A 239 -19.01 7.42 5.75
CA VAL A 239 -18.86 5.98 5.78
C VAL A 239 -18.51 5.47 7.16
N ARG A 240 -19.07 4.32 7.49
CA ARG A 240 -18.58 3.47 8.57
C ARG A 240 -17.60 2.44 8.03
N ARG A 241 -16.43 2.40 8.65
CA ARG A 241 -15.32 1.50 8.33
C ARG A 241 -14.71 0.95 9.60
N HIS A 242 -14.31 -0.32 9.61
CA HIS A 242 -13.64 -0.96 10.76
C HIS A 242 -14.40 -0.78 12.09
N GLY A 243 -15.73 -0.71 12.04
CA GLY A 243 -16.58 -0.47 13.22
C GLY A 243 -16.73 1.00 13.64
N THR A 244 -16.08 1.95 12.96
CA THR A 244 -16.13 3.39 13.28
C THR A 244 -16.92 4.17 12.22
N SER A 245 -18.00 4.84 12.65
CA SER A 245 -18.85 5.70 11.81
C SER A 245 -18.27 7.09 11.56
N GLY A 246 -18.82 7.80 10.57
CA GLY A 246 -18.57 9.23 10.36
C GLY A 246 -17.26 9.59 9.64
N SER A 247 -16.54 8.61 9.07
CA SER A 247 -15.41 8.95 8.18
C SER A 247 -15.93 9.63 6.91
N ARG A 248 -15.41 10.79 6.55
CA ARG A 248 -15.79 11.48 5.32
C ARG A 248 -14.80 11.19 4.20
N VAL A 249 -15.31 10.81 3.03
CA VAL A 249 -14.51 10.54 1.84
C VAL A 249 -15.15 11.18 0.60
N ALA A 250 -14.33 11.71 -0.29
CA ALA A 250 -14.75 12.10 -1.64
C ALA A 250 -14.30 11.03 -2.64
N VAL A 251 -15.12 10.78 -3.66
CA VAL A 251 -14.85 9.74 -4.68
C VAL A 251 -14.22 10.37 -5.91
N MET A 252 -13.06 9.90 -6.33
CA MET A 252 -12.28 10.46 -7.43
C MET A 252 -12.13 9.46 -8.57
N ARG A 253 -12.39 9.93 -9.81
CA ARG A 253 -12.14 9.20 -11.05
C ARG A 253 -10.67 9.38 -11.47
N VAL A 254 -10.04 8.29 -11.90
CA VAL A 254 -8.62 8.24 -12.32
C VAL A 254 -8.43 7.68 -13.71
#